data_AF-A0AAD6LZ65-F1
#
_entry.id   AF-A0AAD6LZ65-F1
#
_cell.length_a   1.000
_cell.length_b   1.000
_cell.length_c   1.000
_cell.angle_alpha   90.00
_cell.angle_beta   90.00
_cell.angle_gamma   90.00
#
_symmetry.space_group_name_H-M   'P 1'
#
loop_
_entity.id
_entity.type
_entity.pdbx_description
1 polymer ?
#
loop_
_entity_poly.entity_id
_entity_poly.type
_entity_poly.pdbx_seq_one_letter_code
_entity_poly.pdbx_strand_id
1 'polypeptide(L)'
;MGGHFVQGHVDGTGVIVEKVPEGDSLWIKVKTEKGLLKYIVPKGFIAVDGTSLTVVDVFEEEGCFNFMLVSYTQQKIVVPLKEVGQKVNLEVDILGKYVERLLSSRC
;
A
#
# COMPACT_ATOMS: atom_id res chain seq x y z
N MET A 1 -19.81 -3.18 -3.60
CA MET A 1 -18.59 -2.66 -4.25
C MET A 1 -17.94 -1.69 -3.28
N GLY A 2 -16.94 -2.14 -2.53
CA GLY A 2 -16.21 -1.32 -1.56
C GLY A 2 -14.72 -1.43 -1.89
N GLY A 3 -14.12 -0.32 -2.30
CA GLY A 3 -12.74 -0.19 -2.74
C GLY A 3 -12.51 1.22 -3.29
N HIS A 4 -11.24 1.63 -3.44
CA HIS A 4 -10.90 2.90 -4.07
C HIS A 4 -10.85 2.75 -5.61
N PHE A 5 -10.83 3.88 -6.32
CA PHE A 5 -10.68 3.89 -7.78
C PHE A 5 -9.27 3.43 -8.17
N VAL A 6 -9.17 2.21 -8.69
CA VAL A 6 -7.93 1.65 -9.24
C VAL A 6 -7.90 1.96 -10.74
N GLN A 7 -6.92 2.74 -11.16
CA GLN A 7 -6.73 3.19 -12.54
C GLN A 7 -5.91 2.19 -13.37
N GLY A 8 -5.15 1.30 -12.73
CA GLY A 8 -4.25 0.36 -13.40
C GLY A 8 -2.92 1.00 -13.83
N HIS A 9 -2.59 2.16 -13.25
CA HIS A 9 -1.30 2.83 -13.45
C HIS A 9 -0.39 2.52 -12.27
N VAL A 10 0.62 1.68 -12.49
CA VAL A 10 1.64 1.39 -11.48
C VAL A 10 2.51 2.64 -11.29
N ASP A 11 2.39 3.27 -10.12
CA ASP A 11 3.18 4.46 -9.75
C ASP A 11 4.61 4.09 -9.37
N GLY A 12 4.81 2.88 -8.86
CA GLY A 12 6.12 2.38 -8.50
C GLY A 12 6.06 0.93 -8.04
N THR A 13 7.20 0.45 -7.55
CA THR A 13 7.30 -0.91 -7.00
C THR A 13 7.77 -0.87 -5.55
N GLY A 14 7.17 -1.70 -4.72
CA GLY A 14 7.63 -1.95 -3.36
C GLY A 14 8.28 -3.31 -3.21
N VAL A 15 9.00 -3.53 -2.12
CA VAL A 15 9.57 -4.82 -1.74
C VAL A 15 8.97 -5.24 -0.40
N ILE A 16 8.46 -6.47 -0.31
CA ILE A 16 7.98 -7.01 0.96
C ILE A 16 9.20 -7.24 1.86
N VAL A 17 9.26 -6.57 3.00
CA VAL A 17 10.39 -6.70 3.95
C VAL A 17 10.05 -7.56 5.15
N GLU A 18 8.77 -7.71 5.48
CA GLU A 18 8.34 -8.48 6.63
C GLU A 18 6.92 -9.02 6.42
N LYS A 19 6.67 -10.22 6.95
CA LYS A 19 5.35 -10.84 7.04
C LYS A 19 5.18 -11.44 8.42
N VAL A 20 4.17 -10.99 9.15
CA VAL A 20 3.89 -11.47 10.51
C VAL A 20 2.44 -11.97 10.55
N PRO A 21 2.21 -13.29 10.70
CA PRO A 21 0.88 -13.81 10.94
C PRO A 21 0.46 -13.49 12.38
N GLU A 22 -0.76 -12.95 12.54
CA GLU A 22 -1.36 -12.61 13.83
C GLU A 22 -2.80 -13.15 13.87
N GLY A 23 -2.98 -14.35 14.44
CA GLY A 23 -4.27 -15.03 14.45
C GLY A 23 -4.80 -15.30 13.03
N ASP A 24 -5.97 -14.77 12.72
CA ASP A 24 -6.62 -14.81 11.40
C ASP A 24 -6.20 -13.66 10.45
N SER A 25 -5.24 -12.85 10.87
CA SER A 25 -4.74 -11.71 10.10
C SER A 25 -3.28 -11.92 9.71
N LEU A 26 -2.89 -11.34 8.58
CA LEU A 26 -1.51 -11.34 8.11
C LEU A 26 -1.06 -9.90 7.96
N TRP A 27 -0.08 -9.51 8.76
CA TRP A 27 0.59 -8.23 8.63
C TRP A 27 1.68 -8.33 7.58
N ILE A 28 1.70 -7.38 6.66
CA ILE A 28 2.73 -7.28 5.64
C ILE A 28 3.32 -5.88 5.70
N LYS A 29 4.66 -5.83 5.78
CA LYS A 29 5.42 -4.58 5.68
C LYS A 29 6.07 -4.51 4.31
N VAL A 30 5.86 -3.40 3.63
CA VAL A 30 6.41 -3.14 2.29
C VAL A 30 7.27 -1.90 2.35
N LYS A 31 8.49 -2.03 1.85
CA LYS A 31 9.43 -0.92 1.63
C LYS A 31 9.22 -0.35 0.25
N THR A 32 9.18 0.97 0.14
CA THR A 32 9.04 1.69 -1.13
C THR A 32 9.97 2.90 -1.15
N GLU A 33 10.04 3.57 -2.30
CA GLU A 33 10.83 4.80 -2.44
C GLU A 33 10.17 5.96 -1.67
N LYS A 34 11.00 6.82 -1.07
CA LYS A 34 10.53 7.99 -0.30
C LYS A 34 9.61 8.92 -1.11
N GLY A 35 9.85 9.00 -2.42
CA GLY A 35 9.01 9.79 -3.34
C GLY A 35 7.59 9.26 -3.50
N LEU A 36 7.36 7.94 -3.34
CA LEU A 36 6.03 7.34 -3.31
C LEU A 36 5.40 7.45 -1.93
N LEU A 37 6.22 7.32 -0.88
CA LEU A 37 5.77 7.30 0.52
C LEU A 37 4.99 8.56 0.91
N LYS A 38 5.33 9.72 0.35
CA LYS A 38 4.62 10.99 0.60
C LYS A 38 3.14 10.98 0.18
N TYR A 39 2.75 10.06 -0.70
CA TYR A 39 1.35 9.88 -1.13
C TYR A 39 0.63 8.81 -0.31
N ILE A 40 1.36 8.09 0.55
CA ILE A 40 0.83 7.02 1.39
C ILE A 40 0.58 7.61 2.77
N VAL A 41 -0.68 7.63 3.19
CA VAL A 41 -1.09 8.13 4.50
C VAL A 41 -1.66 6.99 5.34
N PRO A 42 -1.46 6.99 6.67
CA PRO A 42 -2.10 6.03 7.56
C PRO A 42 -3.63 6.16 7.45
N LYS A 43 -4.33 5.02 7.45
CA LYS A 43 -5.77 4.90 7.15
C LYS A 43 -6.16 5.31 5.72
N GLY A 44 -5.19 5.55 4.85
CA GLY A 44 -5.40 5.73 3.41
C GLY A 44 -5.61 4.40 2.71
N PHE A 45 -5.97 4.49 1.43
CA PHE A 45 -6.05 3.34 0.54
C PHE A 45 -4.81 3.27 -0.35
N ILE A 46 -4.38 2.05 -0.65
CA ILE A 46 -3.30 1.77 -1.60
C ILE A 46 -3.65 0.52 -2.38
N ALA A 47 -3.35 0.51 -3.68
CA ALA A 47 -3.44 -0.68 -4.49
C ALA A 47 -2.09 -1.40 -4.52
N VAL A 48 -2.07 -2.66 -4.06
CA VAL A 48 -0.91 -3.55 -4.09
C VAL A 48 -1.21 -4.71 -5.04
N ASP A 49 -0.46 -4.82 -6.14
CA ASP A 49 -0.72 -5.79 -7.22
C ASP A 49 -2.20 -5.77 -7.69
N GLY A 50 -2.77 -4.56 -7.81
CA GLY A 50 -4.17 -4.35 -8.23
C GLY A 50 -5.22 -4.63 -7.16
N THR A 51 -4.81 -4.99 -5.94
CA THR A 51 -5.73 -5.18 -4.81
C THR A 51 -5.79 -3.92 -3.96
N SER A 52 -7.00 -3.38 -3.77
CA SER A 52 -7.23 -2.28 -2.84
C SER A 52 -7.08 -2.73 -1.39
N LEU A 53 -6.11 -2.14 -0.68
CA LEU A 53 -5.79 -2.41 0.72
C LEU A 53 -5.78 -1.11 1.52
N THR A 54 -6.01 -1.22 2.82
CA THR A 54 -5.95 -0.09 3.75
C THR A 54 -4.59 -0.07 4.43
N VAL A 55 -3.92 1.07 4.37
CA VAL A 55 -2.66 1.31 5.08
C VAL A 55 -2.96 1.47 6.56
N VAL A 56 -2.25 0.75 7.42
CA VAL A 56 -2.43 0.88 8.87
C VAL A 56 -1.46 1.94 9.40
N ASP A 57 -0.17 1.72 9.19
CA ASP A 57 0.93 2.60 9.61
C ASP A 57 1.91 2.87 8.47
N VAL A 58 2.57 4.03 8.57
CA VAL A 58 3.65 4.46 7.67
C VAL A 58 4.87 4.79 8.52
N PHE A 59 6.00 4.18 8.19
CA PHE A 59 7.30 4.34 8.83
C PHE A 59 8.19 5.20 7.93
N GLU A 60 8.08 6.52 8.06
CA GLU A 60 8.77 7.49 7.19
C GLU A 60 10.30 7.38 7.25
N GLU A 61 10.85 7.14 8.43
CA GLU A 61 12.30 6.99 8.63
C GLU A 61 12.86 5.75 7.91
N GLU A 62 12.11 4.65 7.93
CA GLU A 62 12.49 3.38 7.30
C GLU A 62 12.13 3.32 5.80
N GLY A 63 11.24 4.21 5.34
CA GLY A 63 10.67 4.18 3.99
C GLY A 63 9.73 2.99 3.79
N CYS A 64 9.04 2.59 4.85
CA CYS A 64 8.17 1.41 4.86
C CYS A 64 6.74 1.80 5.21
N PHE A 65 5.78 0.98 4.82
CA PHE A 65 4.41 1.04 5.31
C PHE A 65 3.92 -0.39 5.58
N ASN A 66 2.92 -0.53 6.43
CA ASN A 66 2.30 -1.81 6.70
C ASN A 66 0.80 -1.80 6.31
N PHE A 67 0.29 -3.00 6.07
CA PHE A 67 -1.13 -3.24 5.93
C PHE A 67 -1.48 -4.61 6.49
N MET A 68 -2.76 -4.76 6.83
CA MET A 68 -3.31 -5.99 7.38
C MET A 68 -4.18 -6.68 6.33
N LEU A 69 -3.99 -7.99 6.17
CA LEU A 69 -4.83 -8.85 5.37
C LEU A 69 -5.66 -9.77 6.26
N VAL A 70 -6.98 -9.65 6.21
CA VAL A 70 -7.89 -10.61 6.86
C VAL A 70 -7.94 -11.94 6.12
N SER A 71 -8.15 -13.06 6.82
CA SER A 71 -8.22 -14.43 6.26
C SER A 71 -8.99 -14.54 4.94
N TYR A 72 -10.15 -13.87 4.83
CA TYR A 72 -10.95 -13.87 3.60
C TYR A 72 -10.21 -13.27 2.40
N THR A 73 -9.52 -12.15 2.59
CA THR A 73 -8.76 -11.47 1.55
C THR A 73 -7.50 -12.26 1.19
N GLN A 74 -6.88 -12.91 2.17
CA GLN A 74 -5.69 -13.74 1.94
C GLN A 74 -5.94 -14.85 0.90
N GLN A 75 -7.11 -15.49 0.93
CA GLN A 75 -7.46 -16.54 -0.03
C GLN A 75 -7.74 -16.02 -1.45
N LYS A 76 -7.95 -14.71 -1.61
CA LYS A 76 -8.40 -14.10 -2.87
C LYS A 76 -7.33 -13.31 -3.61
N ILE A 77 -6.17 -13.11 -3.00
CA ILE A 77 -5.14 -12.23 -3.56
C ILE A 77 -3.79 -12.95 -3.61
N VAL A 78 -2.92 -12.49 -4.50
CA VAL A 78 -1.61 -13.12 -4.77
C VAL A 78 -0.52 -12.68 -3.79
N VAL A 79 -0.71 -11.53 -3.13
CA VAL A 79 0.23 -10.93 -2.18
C VAL A 79 0.64 -11.86 -1.01
N PRO A 80 -0.24 -12.63 -0.34
CA PRO A 80 0.15 -13.56 0.71
C PRO A 80 1.01 -14.72 0.19
N LEU A 81 0.84 -15.12 -1.08
CA LEU A 81 1.66 -16.17 -1.71
C LEU A 81 3.08 -15.71 -2.02
N LYS A 82 3.34 -14.40 -2.07
CA LYS A 82 4.67 -13.85 -2.32
C LYS A 82 5.60 -14.02 -1.11
N GLU A 83 6.89 -14.19 -1.32
CA GLU A 83 7.86 -14.28 -0.22
C GLU A 83 8.44 -12.92 0.17
N VAL A 84 9.04 -12.84 1.37
CA VAL A 84 9.82 -11.66 1.77
C VAL A 84 10.99 -11.50 0.79
N GLY A 85 11.21 -10.26 0.34
CA GLY A 85 12.17 -9.90 -0.70
C GLY A 85 11.58 -9.79 -2.11
N GLN A 86 10.33 -10.25 -2.32
CA GLN A 86 9.68 -10.11 -3.63
C GLN A 86 9.12 -8.70 -3.86
N LYS A 87 9.08 -8.32 -5.15
CA LYS A 87 8.53 -7.05 -5.60
C LYS A 87 7.01 -7.10 -5.73
N VAL A 88 6.38 -6.00 -5.38
CA VAL A 88 4.94 -5.76 -5.52
C VAL A 88 4.72 -4.46 -6.27
N ASN A 89 3.69 -4.43 -7.12
CA ASN A 89 3.31 -3.20 -7.82
C ASN A 89 2.50 -2.33 -6.87
N LEU A 90 2.86 -1.05 -6.79
CA LEU A 90 2.19 -0.07 -5.93
C LEU A 90 1.51 0.98 -6.79
N GLU A 91 0.25 1.23 -6.48
CA GLU A 91 -0.56 2.29 -7.06
C GLU A 91 -1.14 3.10 -5.90
N VAL A 92 -0.80 4.40 -5.86
CA VAL A 92 -1.21 5.28 -4.77
C VAL A 92 -2.56 5.90 -5.10
N ASP A 93 -3.39 6.14 -4.08
CA ASP A 93 -4.71 6.74 -4.29
C ASP A 93 -4.55 8.14 -4.93
N ILE A 94 -5.29 8.34 -6.02
CA ILE A 94 -5.33 9.60 -6.76
C ILE A 94 -5.80 10.76 -5.86
N LEU A 95 -6.62 10.48 -4.84
CA LEU A 95 -7.05 11.48 -3.86
C LEU A 95 -5.85 12.13 -3.16
N GLY A 96 -4.81 11.36 -2.82
CA GLY A 96 -3.57 11.91 -2.24
C GLY A 96 -2.86 12.89 -3.18
N LYS A 97 -2.79 12.54 -4.48
CA LYS A 97 -2.20 13.41 -5.51
C LYS A 97 -3.02 14.70 -5.72
N TYR A 98 -4.35 14.62 -5.68
CA TYR A 98 -5.21 15.80 -5.80
C TYR A 98 -5.06 16.75 -4.61
N VAL A 99 -4.93 16.23 -3.39
CA VAL A 99 -4.69 17.05 -2.19
C VAL A 99 -3.34 17.76 -2.27
N GLU A 100 -2.27 17.06 -2.67
CA GLU A 100 -0.94 17.67 -2.90
C GLU A 100 -1.02 18.81 -3.93
N ARG A 101 -1.73 18.57 -5.05
CA ARG A 101 -1.91 19.56 -6.12
C ARG A 101 -2.73 20.77 -5.67
N LEU A 102 -3.76 20.58 -4.86
CA LEU A 102 -4.59 21.67 -4.33
C LEU A 102 -3.84 22.52 -3.29
N LEU A 103 -3.01 21.90 -2.45
CA LEU A 103 -2.17 22.63 -1.50
C LEU A 103 -1.02 23.36 -2.20
N SER A 104 -0.42 22.76 -3.24
CA SER A 104 0.63 23.41 -4.05
C SER A 104 0.11 24.54 -4.95
N SER A 105 -1.20 24.59 -5.21
CA SER A 105 -1.84 25.65 -6.01
C SER A 105 -2.29 26.85 -5.17
N ARG A 106 -2.02 26.87 -3.86
CA ARG A 106 -2.14 28.08 -3.04
C ARG A 106 -0.79 28.82 -3.05
N CYS A 107 -0.55 29.54 -4.14
CA CYS A 107 0.44 30.61 -4.25
C CYS A 107 -0.21 31.79 -4.98
#